data_AF-A0A7C2WM86-F1
#
_entry.id   AF-A0A7C2WM86-F1
#
_cell.length_a   1.000
_cell.length_b   1.000
_cell.length_c   1.000
_cell.angle_alpha   90.00
_cell.angle_beta   90.00
_cell.angle_gamma   90.00
#
_symmetry.space_group_name_H-M   'P 1'
#
loop_
_entity.id
_entity.type
_entity.pdbx_description
1 polymer ?
#
loop_
_entity_poly.entity_id
_entity_poly.type
_entity_poly.pdbx_seq_one_letter_code
_entity_poly.pdbx_strand_id
1 'polypeptide(L)' 'MKTLKATLINASMIDLVHNLWELTLIIEDDPANVRKYTVRSKYPFKDSEIRRFQVVLKGNEVVQIEPLEEWKAEDPRY' A
#
# COMPACT_ATOMS: atom_id res chain seq x y z
N MET A 1 -7.37 -8.88 -13.84
CA MET A 1 -6.96 -8.05 -12.68
C MET A 1 -6.58 -9.00 -11.57
N LYS A 2 -5.50 -8.73 -10.84
CA LYS A 2 -5.02 -9.58 -9.75
C LYS A 2 -5.00 -8.78 -8.46
N THR A 3 -5.59 -9.30 -7.41
CA THR A 3 -5.54 -8.71 -6.07
C THR A 3 -4.48 -9.43 -5.27
N LEU A 4 -3.59 -8.69 -4.63
CA LEU A 4 -2.52 -9.22 -3.79
C LEU A 4 -2.50 -8.49 -2.44
N LYS A 5 -2.01 -9.18 -1.42
CA LYS A 5 -1.67 -8.55 -0.16
C LYS A 5 -0.23 -8.07 -0.21
N ALA A 6 -0.01 -6.85 0.22
CA ALA A 6 1.31 -6.26 0.25
C ALA A 6 1.52 -5.44 1.52
N THR A 7 2.73 -5.49 2.05
CA THR A 7 3.13 -4.65 3.18
C THR A 7 3.90 -3.45 2.65
N LEU A 8 3.43 -2.24 2.96
CA LEU A 8 4.17 -1.02 2.72
C LEU A 8 5.37 -0.97 3.67
N ILE A 9 6.55 -0.73 3.12
CA ILE A 9 7.77 -0.50 3.90
C ILE A 9 8.16 0.96 3.87
N ASN A 10 7.94 1.63 2.73
CA ASN A 10 8.33 3.00 2.52
C ASN A 10 7.39 3.67 1.52
N ALA A 11 7.06 4.94 1.76
CA ALA A 11 6.27 5.78 0.89
C ALA A 11 6.91 7.15 0.72
N SER A 12 7.19 7.51 -0.52
CA SER A 12 7.72 8.82 -0.88
C SER A 12 6.72 9.56 -1.74
N MET A 13 6.43 10.81 -1.40
CA MET A 13 5.60 11.67 -2.24
C MET A 13 6.42 12.14 -3.44
N ILE A 14 5.95 11.83 -4.66
CA ILE A 14 6.56 12.32 -5.90
C ILE A 14 5.95 13.66 -6.31
N ASP A 15 4.62 13.78 -6.19
CA ASP A 15 3.88 14.97 -6.62
C ASP A 15 2.71 15.25 -5.68
N LEU A 16 2.80 16.35 -4.93
CA LEU A 16 1.77 16.79 -3.99
C LEU A 16 0.48 17.23 -4.71
N VAL A 17 0.59 17.87 -5.88
CA VAL A 17 -0.56 18.42 -6.63
C VAL A 17 -1.44 17.28 -7.15
N HIS A 18 -0.80 16.22 -7.64
CA HIS A 18 -1.49 15.06 -8.20
C HIS A 18 -1.67 13.90 -7.20
N ASN A 19 -1.24 14.09 -5.95
CA ASN A 19 -1.20 13.05 -4.90
C ASN A 19 -0.54 11.75 -5.41
N LEU A 20 0.60 11.91 -6.08
CA LEU A 20 1.39 10.82 -6.64
C LEU A 20 2.43 10.36 -5.62
N TRP A 21 2.43 9.07 -5.34
CA TRP A 21 3.30 8.44 -4.35
C TRP A 21 4.09 7.30 -4.99
N GLU A 22 5.36 7.20 -4.65
CA GLU A 22 6.18 6.00 -4.85
C GLU A 22 6.09 5.16 -3.59
N LEU A 23 5.50 3.97 -3.69
CA LEU A 23 5.39 3.02 -2.60
C LEU A 23 6.33 1.85 -2.83
N THR A 24 7.10 1.52 -1.81
CA THR A 24 7.89 0.28 -1.76
C THR A 24 7.10 -0.76 -0.98
N LEU A 25 6.66 -1.80 -1.69
CA LEU A 25 5.78 -2.84 -1.17
C LEU A 25 6.47 -4.20 -1.19
N ILE A 26 6.33 -4.98 -0.11
CA ILE A 26 6.61 -6.42 -0.09
C ILE A 26 5.32 -7.15 -0.44
N ILE A 27 5.33 -7.99 -1.47
CA ILE A 27 4.19 -8.86 -1.80
C ILE A 27 4.21 -10.08 -0.86
N GLU A 28 3.12 -10.36 -0.15
CA GLU A 28 3.10 -11.46 0.84
C GLU A 28 3.26 -12.85 0.21
N ASP A 29 2.73 -13.05 -1.01
CA ASP A 29 2.87 -14.30 -1.76
C ASP A 29 4.31 -14.54 -2.28
N ASP A 30 5.16 -13.51 -2.27
CA ASP A 30 6.56 -13.60 -2.66
C ASP A 30 7.37 -12.53 -1.91
N PRO A 31 7.71 -12.75 -0.63
CA PRO A 31 8.31 -11.73 0.22
C PRO A 31 9.72 -11.31 -0.22
N ALA A 32 10.38 -12.08 -1.08
CA ALA A 32 11.63 -11.71 -1.75
C ALA A 32 11.42 -10.67 -2.87
N ASN A 33 10.18 -10.41 -3.26
CA ASN A 33 9.79 -9.57 -4.39
C ASN A 33 9.34 -8.19 -3.89
N VAL A 34 10.27 -7.49 -3.24
CA VAL A 34 10.10 -6.06 -2.92
C VAL A 34 10.01 -5.30 -4.23
N ARG A 35 8.91 -4.56 -4.44
CA ARG A 35 8.69 -3.79 -5.66
C ARG A 35 8.27 -2.36 -5.35
N LYS A 36 8.71 -1.46 -6.21
CA LYS A 36 8.30 -0.06 -6.22
C LYS A 36 7.10 0.11 -7.13
N TYR A 37 6.12 0.85 -6.66
CA TYR A 37 4.92 1.16 -7.41
C TYR A 37 4.59 2.63 -7.30
N THR A 38 4.32 3.25 -8.43
CA THR A 38 3.80 4.62 -8.48
C THR A 38 2.28 4.54 -8.45
N VAL A 39 1.67 5.16 -7.44
CA VAL A 39 0.21 5.15 -7.27
C VAL A 39 -0.30 6.55 -6.98
N ARG A 40 -1.50 6.82 -7.49
CA ARG A 40 -2.27 8.00 -7.09
C ARG A 40 -3.17 7.62 -5.94
N SER A 41 -2.94 8.20 -4.78
CA SER A 41 -3.68 7.90 -3.57
C SER A 41 -4.11 9.18 -2.87
N LYS A 42 -5.38 9.26 -2.50
CA LYS A 42 -5.88 10.34 -1.63
C LYS A 42 -5.43 10.16 -0.19
N TYR A 43 -4.90 8.99 0.17
CA TYR A 43 -4.41 8.72 1.51
C TYR A 43 -2.98 9.25 1.65
N PRO A 44 -2.70 10.11 2.64
CA PRO A 44 -1.34 10.50 2.95
C PRO A 44 -0.61 9.31 3.57
N PHE A 45 0.46 8.85 2.93
CA PHE A 45 1.33 7.83 3.50
C PHE A 45 2.43 8.51 4.32
N LYS A 46 2.89 7.86 5.40
CA LYS A 46 4.08 8.31 6.13
C LYS A 46 5.30 7.49 5.73
N ASP A 47 6.45 8.15 5.65
CA ASP A 47 7.74 7.56 5.24
C ASP A 47 8.13 6.31 6.08
N SER A 48 7.73 6.26 7.35
CA SER A 48 7.99 5.13 8.26
C SER A 48 6.76 4.26 8.56
N GLU A 49 5.72 4.35 7.73
CA GLU A 49 4.48 3.58 7.95
C GLU A 49 4.61 2.15 7.45
N ILE A 50 4.67 1.21 8.39
CA ILE A 50 4.49 -0.22 8.10
C ILE A 50 3.00 -0.53 8.20
N ARG A 51 2.33 -0.65 7.05
CA ARG A 51 0.91 -1.00 6.99
C ARG A 51 0.66 -2.02 5.89
N ARG A 52 -0.27 -2.95 6.14
CA ARG A 52 -0.74 -3.90 5.14
C ARG A 52 -1.78 -3.25 4.24
N PHE A 53 -1.66 -3.51 2.96
CA PHE A 53 -2.55 -3.03 1.93
C PHE A 53 -2.98 -4.16 1.03
N GLN A 54 -4.19 -4.03 0.52
CA GLN A 54 -4.67 -4.77 -0.62
C GLN A 54 -4.30 -3.96 -1.86
N VAL A 55 -3.48 -4.53 -2.72
CA VAL A 55 -3.13 -3.92 -4.01
C VAL A 55 -3.85 -4.65 -5.14
N VAL A 56 -4.48 -3.87 -6.02
CA VAL A 56 -5.07 -4.38 -7.25
C VAL A 56 -4.13 -4.04 -8.39
N LEU A 57 -3.65 -5.10 -9.06
CA LEU A 57 -2.78 -5.02 -10.21
C LEU A 57 -3.55 -5.24 -11.51
N LYS A 58 -3.25 -4.43 -12.52
CA LYS A 58 -3.61 -4.68 -13.92
C LYS A 58 -2.32 -4.95 -14.71
N GLY A 59 -2.00 -6.23 -14.90
CA GLY A 59 -0.67 -6.63 -15.39
C GLY A 59 0.38 -6.39 -14.30
N ASN A 60 1.32 -5.48 -14.55
CA ASN A 60 2.38 -5.11 -13.60
C ASN A 60 2.15 -3.74 -12.93
N GLU A 61 1.05 -3.05 -13.26
CA GLU A 61 0.75 -1.72 -12.73
C GLU A 61 -0.24 -1.80 -11.55
N VAL A 62 0.04 -1.06 -10.47
CA VAL A 62 -0.90 -0.85 -9.36
C VAL A 62 -1.96 0.14 -9.81
N VAL A 63 -3.19 -0.33 -9.95
CA VAL A 63 -4.34 0.51 -10.31
C VAL A 63 -5.12 0.97 -9.09
N GLN A 64 -5.02 0.25 -7.98
CA GLN A 64 -5.69 0.60 -6.72
C GLN A 64 -4.89 0.04 -5.54
N ILE A 65 -4.85 0.81 -4.46
CA ILE A 65 -4.29 0.40 -3.17
C ILE A 65 -5.26 0.79 -2.07
N GLU A 66 -5.60 -0.15 -1.21
CA GLU A 66 -6.52 0.06 -0.10
C GLU A 66 -5.90 -0.49 1.18
N PRO A 67 -5.98 0.25 2.31
CA PRO A 67 -5.50 -0.27 3.58
C PRO A 67 -6.30 -1.53 3.93
N LEU A 68 -5.60 -2.62 4.24
CA LEU A 68 -6.22 -3.76 4.92
C LEU A 68 -6.38 -3.32 6.38
N GLU A 69 -7.56 -2.82 6.73
CA GLU A 69 -7.94 -2.58 8.13
C GLU A 69 -8.02 -3.92 8.88
N GLU A 70 -6.87 -4.49 9.24
CA GLU A 70 -6.77 -5.52 10.29
C GLU A 70 -6.59 -4.90 11.68
N TRP A 71 -6.76 -3.59 11.83
CA TRP A 71 -6.92 -2.92 13.12
C TRP A 71 -8.30 -2.26 13.19
N LYS A 72 -9.35 -3.10 13.12
CA LYS A 72 -10.35 -2.94 14.17
C LYS A 72 -9.61 -3.31 15.43
N ALA A 73 -9.11 -2.30 16.16
CA ALA A 73 -8.89 -2.45 17.58
C ALA A 73 -10.08 -3.28 18.08
N GLU A 74 -9.79 -4.45 18.65
CA GLU A 74 -10.70 -5.10 19.57
C GLU A 74 -11.23 -3.97 20.45
N ASP A 75 -12.47 -3.56 20.21
CA ASP A 75 -13.15 -2.61 21.06
C ASP A 75 -13.19 -3.33 22.41
N PRO A 76 -12.39 -2.91 23.42
CA PRO A 76 -12.42 -3.54 24.72
C PRO A 76 -13.61 -2.95 25.46
N ARG A 77 -14.80 -3.24 24.93
CA ARG A 77 -16.09 -2.91 25.53
C ARG A 77 -16.20 -3.73 26.82
N TYR A 78 -16.29 -3.14 28.00
CA TYR A 78 -17.21 -2.05 28.35
C TYR A 78 -18.60 -2.25 27.75
#